data_AF-A0A832UR42-F1
#
_entry.id   AF-A0A832UR42-F1
#
_cell.length_a   1.000
_cell.length_b   1.000
_cell.length_c   1.000
_cell.angle_alpha   90.00
_cell.angle_beta   90.00
_cell.angle_gamma   90.00
#
_symmetry.space_group_name_H-M   'P 1'
#
loop_
_entity.id
_entity.type
_entity.pdbx_description
1 polymer ?
#
loop_
_entity_poly.entity_id
_entity_poly.type
_entity_poly.pdbx_seq_one_letter_code
_entity_poly.pdbx_strand_id
1 'polypeptide(L)'
;MKEHVEYLQNLGLTEYQSRALIVLFAKRELSAEEICKFSGIPQTKIYQVMNTLRDKELIECTISKPRIYRCAEPLEVLNTLIQKVMKRLEWLKNAKRDQIKKIKAIDLQVVTKEKVHPMFNTDLEIEA
;
A
#
# COMPACT_ATOMS: atom_id res chain seq x y z
N MET A 1 18.20 -0.66 -3.11
CA MET A 1 16.92 -1.10 -2.49
C MET A 1 15.98 0.07 -2.23
N LYS A 2 16.37 1.09 -1.44
CA LYS A 2 15.49 2.21 -1.05
C LYS A 2 14.87 2.96 -2.24
N GLU A 3 15.67 3.33 -3.23
CA GLU A 3 15.21 4.00 -4.46
C GLU A 3 14.15 3.18 -5.21
N HIS A 4 14.37 1.88 -5.41
CA HIS A 4 13.41 1.01 -6.09
C HIS A 4 12.12 0.81 -5.28
N VAL A 5 12.22 0.80 -3.95
CA VAL A 5 11.04 0.73 -3.07
C VAL A 5 10.18 1.97 -3.24
N GLU A 6 10.80 3.15 -3.22
CA GLU A 6 10.12 4.44 -3.41
C GLU A 6 9.45 4.54 -4.79
N TYR A 7 10.15 4.11 -5.85
CA TYR A 7 9.59 4.01 -7.20
C TYR A 7 8.30 3.18 -7.22
N LEU A 8 8.33 1.97 -6.64
CA LEU A 8 7.16 1.09 -6.58
C LEU A 8 6.05 1.64 -5.66
N GLN A 9 6.40 2.39 -4.62
CA GLN A 9 5.41 3.07 -3.76
C GLN A 9 4.67 4.17 -4.51
N ASN A 10 5.37 4.92 -5.38
CA ASN A 10 4.75 5.90 -6.28
C ASN A 10 3.79 5.24 -7.29
N LEU A 11 4.01 3.95 -7.59
CA LEU A 11 3.08 3.13 -8.38
C LEU A 11 1.91 2.54 -7.57
N GLY A 12 1.79 2.89 -6.29
CA GLY A 12 0.67 2.51 -5.43
C GLY A 12 0.84 1.20 -4.67
N LEU A 13 2.08 0.72 -4.50
CA LEU A 13 2.41 -0.39 -3.61
C LEU A 13 2.77 0.10 -2.20
N THR A 14 2.58 -0.75 -1.20
CA THR A 14 3.12 -0.52 0.16
C THR A 14 4.60 -0.90 0.23
N GLU A 15 5.31 -0.47 1.27
CA GLU A 15 6.73 -0.81 1.43
C GLU A 15 6.99 -2.32 1.38
N TYR A 16 6.19 -3.12 2.09
CA TYR A 16 6.36 -4.58 2.10
C TYR A 16 6.06 -5.20 0.73
N GLN A 17 5.04 -4.71 0.03
CA GLN A 17 4.76 -5.15 -1.34
C GLN A 17 5.92 -4.81 -2.28
N SER A 18 6.46 -3.60 -2.20
CA SER A 18 7.60 -3.17 -3.00
C SER A 18 8.82 -4.05 -2.76
N ARG A 19 9.17 -4.31 -1.49
CA ARG A 19 10.33 -5.15 -1.14
C ARG A 19 10.16 -6.59 -1.64
N ALA A 20 8.97 -7.16 -1.48
CA ALA A 20 8.64 -8.50 -2.00
C ALA A 20 8.77 -8.57 -3.52
N LEU A 21 8.22 -7.59 -4.24
CA LEU A 21 8.25 -7.55 -5.70
C LEU A 21 9.69 -7.40 -6.24
N ILE A 22 10.50 -6.53 -5.62
CA ILE A 22 11.93 -6.35 -6.00
C ILE A 22 12.70 -7.66 -5.84
N VAL A 23 12.48 -8.38 -4.74
CA VAL A 23 13.12 -9.67 -4.50
C VAL A 23 12.73 -10.69 -5.57
N LEU A 24 11.45 -10.74 -5.97
CA LEU A 24 10.99 -11.64 -7.02
C LEU A 24 11.50 -11.22 -8.42
N PHE A 25 11.58 -9.93 -8.73
CA PHE A 25 12.21 -9.45 -9.97
C PHE A 25 13.68 -9.90 -10.07
N ALA A 26 14.40 -9.92 -8.94
CA ALA A 26 15.81 -10.30 -8.91
C ALA A 26 16.05 -11.83 -8.96
N LYS A 27 15.12 -12.64 -8.42
CA LYS A 27 15.30 -14.08 -8.22
C LYS A 27 14.36 -14.97 -9.04
N ARG A 28 13.41 -14.37 -9.78
CA ARG A 28 12.32 -14.99 -10.55
C ARG A 28 11.31 -15.78 -9.72
N GLU A 29 11.76 -16.72 -8.90
CA GLU A 29 10.95 -17.65 -8.14
C GLU A 29 11.53 -17.91 -6.76
N LEU A 30 10.69 -17.82 -5.72
CA LEU A 30 11.11 -18.07 -4.34
C LEU A 30 9.95 -18.59 -3.48
N SER A 31 10.28 -19.34 -2.44
CA SER A 31 9.36 -19.68 -1.35
C SER A 31 9.07 -18.48 -0.43
N ALA A 32 8.01 -18.55 0.36
CA ALA A 32 7.71 -17.51 1.36
C ALA A 32 8.87 -17.24 2.33
N GLU A 33 9.57 -18.30 2.74
CA GLU A 33 10.69 -18.23 3.68
C GLU A 33 11.88 -17.48 3.06
N GLU A 34 12.24 -17.82 1.82
CA GLU A 34 13.31 -17.13 1.11
C GLU A 34 12.96 -15.66 0.85
N ILE A 35 11.70 -15.36 0.53
CA ILE A 35 11.30 -13.97 0.35
C ILE A 35 11.42 -13.21 1.66
N CYS A 36 11.01 -13.78 2.80
CA CYS A 36 11.25 -13.14 4.11
C CYS A 36 12.73 -12.86 4.34
N LYS A 37 13.59 -13.85 4.07
CA LYS A 37 15.04 -13.76 4.21
C LYS A 37 15.65 -12.62 3.39
N PHE A 38 15.25 -12.47 2.12
CA PHE A 38 15.83 -11.44 1.24
C PHE A 38 15.16 -10.07 1.36
N SER A 39 13.88 -10.01 1.75
CA SER A 39 13.11 -8.76 1.81
C SER A 39 13.07 -8.10 3.19
N GLY A 40 13.43 -8.84 4.25
CA GLY A 40 13.28 -8.39 5.64
C GLY A 40 11.82 -8.20 6.06
N ILE A 41 10.86 -8.80 5.34
CA ILE A 41 9.45 -8.80 5.72
C ILE A 41 9.26 -9.84 6.84
N PRO A 42 8.57 -9.49 7.94
CA PRO A 42 8.25 -10.46 8.99
C PRO A 42 7.43 -11.64 8.45
N GLN A 43 7.73 -12.87 8.90
CA GLN A 43 6.98 -14.07 8.51
C GLN A 43 5.46 -13.94 8.76
N THR A 44 5.06 -13.25 9.83
CA THR A 44 3.64 -13.00 10.15
C THR A 44 2.91 -12.14 9.11
N LYS A 45 3.63 -11.48 8.19
CA LYS A 45 3.09 -10.59 7.18
C LYS A 45 3.25 -11.11 5.75
N ILE A 46 4.12 -12.08 5.50
CA ILE A 46 4.47 -12.48 4.13
C ILE A 46 3.28 -13.00 3.33
N TYR A 47 2.45 -13.85 3.92
CA TYR A 47 1.31 -14.44 3.23
C TYR A 47 0.26 -13.38 2.87
N GLN A 48 0.03 -12.40 3.75
CA GLN A 48 -0.85 -11.27 3.47
C GLN A 48 -0.32 -10.44 2.29
N VAL A 49 0.98 -10.13 2.30
CA VAL A 49 1.64 -9.37 1.22
C VAL A 49 1.55 -10.14 -0.10
N MET A 50 1.87 -11.44 -0.10
CA MET A 50 1.83 -12.28 -1.29
C MET A 50 0.42 -12.45 -1.84
N ASN A 51 -0.58 -12.65 -0.97
CA ASN A 51 -1.97 -12.71 -1.42
C ASN A 51 -2.39 -11.39 -2.05
N THR A 52 -2.04 -10.24 -1.45
CA THR A 52 -2.39 -8.94 -2.05
C THR A 52 -1.71 -8.70 -3.40
N LEU A 53 -0.45 -9.15 -3.57
CA LEU A 53 0.24 -9.08 -4.85
C LEU A 53 -0.39 -10.01 -5.90
N ARG A 54 -0.83 -11.20 -5.49
CA ARG A 54 -1.54 -12.15 -6.36
C ARG A 54 -2.91 -11.61 -6.76
N ASP A 55 -3.67 -11.04 -5.84
CA ASP A 55 -4.99 -10.45 -6.10
C ASP A 55 -4.90 -9.24 -7.04
N LYS A 56 -3.73 -8.59 -7.08
CA LYS A 56 -3.40 -7.54 -8.05
C LYS A 56 -2.87 -8.10 -9.38
N GLU A 57 -2.81 -9.42 -9.54
CA GLU A 57 -2.28 -10.12 -10.73
C GLU A 57 -0.82 -9.75 -11.04
N LEU A 58 -0.04 -9.42 -10.01
CA LEU A 58 1.38 -9.04 -10.18
C LEU A 58 2.31 -10.24 -10.02
N ILE A 59 1.86 -11.28 -9.33
CA ILE A 59 2.60 -12.51 -9.08
C ILE A 59 1.68 -13.73 -9.20
N GLU A 60 2.28 -14.88 -9.45
CA GLU A 60 1.64 -16.19 -9.46
C GLU A 60 2.20 -17.04 -8.32
N CYS A 61 1.50 -18.12 -7.95
CA CYS A 61 2.05 -19.11 -7.05
C CYS A 61 1.64 -20.53 -7.42
N THR A 62 2.50 -21.49 -7.11
CA THR A 62 2.19 -22.91 -7.28
C THR A 62 1.25 -23.42 -6.18
N ILE A 63 0.58 -24.55 -6.44
CA ILE A 63 -0.23 -25.30 -5.46
C ILE A 63 0.65 -26.33 -4.70
N SER A 64 1.98 -26.34 -4.95
CA SER A 64 2.92 -27.29 -4.35
C SER A 64 3.27 -26.97 -2.89
N LYS A 65 3.90 -27.93 -2.20
CA LYS A 65 4.56 -27.74 -0.90
C LYS A 65 6.08 -27.93 -1.08
N PRO A 66 6.92 -26.91 -0.78
CA PRO A 66 6.54 -25.57 -0.37
C PRO A 66 5.87 -24.78 -1.50
N ARG A 67 5.11 -23.75 -1.11
CA ARG A 67 4.46 -22.83 -2.04
C ARG A 67 5.53 -21.92 -2.64
N ILE A 68 5.65 -21.92 -3.97
CA ILE A 68 6.59 -21.06 -4.69
C ILE A 68 5.82 -19.89 -5.30
N TYR A 69 6.37 -18.69 -5.15
CA TYR A 69 5.86 -17.48 -5.77
C TYR A 69 6.76 -17.10 -6.94
N ARG A 70 6.14 -16.81 -8.07
CA ARG A 70 6.79 -16.36 -9.30
C ARG A 70 6.26 -14.98 -9.66
N CYS A 71 7.14 -14.10 -10.11
CA CYS A 71 6.69 -12.87 -10.75
C CYS A 71 6.52 -13.06 -12.26
N ALA A 72 5.48 -12.45 -12.83
CA ALA A 72 5.42 -12.26 -14.28
C ALA A 72 6.60 -11.39 -14.76
N GLU A 73 6.75 -11.24 -16.07
CA GLU A 73 7.87 -10.49 -16.64
C GLU A 73 7.91 -9.06 -16.03
N PRO A 74 9.06 -8.59 -15.50
CA PRO A 74 9.11 -7.34 -14.75
C PRO A 74 8.57 -6.12 -15.50
N LEU A 75 8.85 -6.00 -16.80
CA LEU A 75 8.35 -4.91 -17.63
C LEU A 75 6.82 -4.98 -17.77
N GLU A 76 6.24 -6.16 -17.97
CA GLU A 76 4.78 -6.36 -18.00
C GLU A 76 4.12 -5.97 -16.68
N VAL A 77 4.73 -6.34 -15.55
CA VAL A 77 4.24 -5.99 -14.21
C VAL A 77 4.28 -4.48 -14.00
N LEU A 78 5.39 -3.83 -14.38
CA LEU A 78 5.52 -2.38 -14.29
C LEU A 78 4.52 -1.66 -15.20
N ASN A 79 4.32 -2.14 -16.44
CA ASN A 79 3.32 -1.60 -17.36
C ASN A 79 1.91 -1.71 -16.75
N THR A 80 1.58 -2.85 -16.14
CA THR A 80 0.30 -3.05 -15.47
C THR A 80 0.09 -2.07 -14.31
N LEU A 81 1.13 -1.83 -13.50
CA LEU A 81 1.10 -0.85 -12.42
C LEU A 81 0.90 0.58 -12.94
N ILE A 82 1.66 0.98 -13.96
CA ILE A 82 1.54 2.30 -14.59
C ILE A 82 0.13 2.50 -15.15
N GLN A 83 -0.42 1.51 -15.84
CA GLN A 83 -1.80 1.58 -16.36
C GLN A 83 -2.84 1.73 -15.24
N LYS A 84 -2.66 1.03 -14.11
CA LYS A 84 -3.54 1.20 -12.94
C LYS A 84 -3.47 2.61 -12.37
N VAL A 85 -2.27 3.20 -12.29
CA VAL A 85 -2.09 4.60 -11.84
C VAL A 85 -2.74 5.57 -12.82
N MET A 86 -2.55 5.39 -14.13
CA MET A 86 -3.17 6.24 -15.15
C MET A 86 -4.70 6.21 -15.07
N LYS A 87 -5.29 5.03 -14.96
CA LYS A 87 -6.75 4.87 -14.78
C LYS A 87 -7.24 5.54 -13.50
N ARG A 88 -6.52 5.38 -12.39
CA ARG A 88 -6.84 6.05 -11.11
C ARG A 88 -6.76 7.56 -11.24
N LEU A 89 -5.74 8.09 -11.90
CA LEU A 89 -5.56 9.52 -12.12
C LEU A 89 -6.69 10.09 -12.96
N GLU A 90 -7.09 9.40 -14.01
CA GLU A 90 -8.21 9.81 -14.87
C GLU A 90 -9.53 9.82 -14.09
N TRP A 91 -9.79 8.78 -13.30
CA TRP A 91 -10.96 8.75 -12.41
C TRP A 91 -10.96 9.93 -11.42
N LEU A 92 -9.83 10.23 -10.78
CA LEU A 92 -9.70 11.37 -9.86
C LEU A 92 -9.97 12.71 -10.56
N LYS A 93 -9.44 12.92 -11.76
CA LYS A 93 -9.66 14.13 -12.56
C LYS A 93 -11.14 14.36 -12.85
N ASN A 94 -11.86 13.28 -13.17
CA ASN A 94 -13.29 13.34 -13.51
C ASN A 94 -14.16 13.49 -12.26
N ALA A 95 -13.80 12.84 -11.15
CA ALA A 95 -14.56 12.90 -9.90
C ALA A 95 -14.41 14.24 -9.15
N LYS A 96 -13.33 15.02 -9.37
CA LYS A 96 -12.99 16.19 -8.53
C LYS A 96 -14.12 17.20 -8.32
N ARG A 97 -14.90 17.51 -9.37
CA ARG A 97 -15.97 18.50 -9.28
C ARG A 97 -17.15 18.00 -8.44
N ASP A 98 -17.51 16.74 -8.64
CA ASP A 98 -18.57 16.08 -7.86
C ASP A 98 -18.19 15.97 -6.39
N GLN A 99 -16.94 15.60 -6.10
CA GLN A 99 -16.42 15.55 -4.74
C GLN A 99 -16.48 16.92 -4.04
N ILE A 100 -16.09 18.01 -4.71
CA ILE A 100 -16.20 19.37 -4.15
C ILE A 100 -17.65 19.74 -3.82
N LYS A 101 -18.61 19.38 -4.69
CA LYS A 101 -20.04 19.64 -4.41
C LYS A 101 -20.51 18.88 -3.17
N LYS A 102 -20.18 17.59 -3.08
CA LYS A 102 -20.52 16.74 -1.94
C LYS A 102 -19.93 17.27 -0.64
N ILE A 103 -18.64 17.62 -0.65
CA ILE A 103 -17.94 18.17 0.53
C ILE A 103 -18.59 19.47 1.01
N LYS A 104 -18.94 20.38 0.09
CA LYS A 104 -19.61 21.64 0.44
C LYS A 104 -21.02 21.44 1.00
N ALA A 105 -21.67 20.33 0.67
CA ALA A 105 -23.00 19.99 1.16
C ALA A 105 -22.95 19.23 2.51
N ILE A 106 -21.76 18.94 3.05
CA ILE A 106 -21.61 18.37 4.38
C ILE A 106 -21.98 19.47 5.38
N ASP A 107 -23.07 19.26 6.11
CA ASP A 107 -23.42 20.06 7.28
C ASP A 107 -22.45 19.70 8.41
N LEU A 108 -21.39 20.49 8.54
CA LEU A 108 -20.41 20.34 9.60
C LEU A 108 -20.99 20.97 10.86
N GLN A 109 -21.61 20.14 11.70
CA GLN A 109 -21.90 20.55 13.08
C GLN A 109 -20.56 20.87 13.76
N VAL A 110 -20.43 22.10 14.24
CA VAL A 110 -19.28 22.52 15.07
C VAL A 110 -19.24 21.56 16.26
N VAL A 111 -18.17 20.77 16.37
CA VAL A 111 -17.89 20.04 17.61
C VAL A 111 -17.59 21.10 18.67
N THR A 112 -18.60 21.49 19.44
CA THR A 112 -18.41 22.35 20.60
C THR A 112 -17.53 21.62 21.61
N LYS A 113 -16.68 22.38 22.30
CA LYS A 113 -15.66 21.91 23.27
C LYS A 113 -16.21 21.10 24.46
N GLU A 114 -17.50 20.79 24.52
CA GLU A 114 -18.12 20.08 25.65
C GLU A 114 -17.94 18.55 25.62
N LYS A 115 -17.31 17.99 24.58
CA LYS A 115 -16.91 16.56 24.54
C LYS A 115 -15.40 16.34 24.63
N VAL A 116 -14.66 17.25 25.26
CA VAL A 116 -13.29 16.95 25.68
C VAL A 116 -13.39 16.04 26.90
N HIS A 117 -13.05 14.76 26.75
CA HIS A 117 -12.92 13.84 27.87
C HIS A 117 -11.99 14.46 28.92
N PRO A 118 -12.30 14.42 30.23
CA PRO A 118 -11.55 15.13 31.28
C PRO A 118 -10.06 14.79 31.42
N MET A 119 -9.52 13.86 30.61
CA MET A 119 -8.08 13.58 30.54
C MET A 119 -7.28 14.61 29.73
N PHE A 120 -7.93 15.46 28.94
CA PHE A 120 -7.25 16.41 28.05
C PHE A 120 -7.40 17.88 28.47
N ASN A 121 -7.87 18.16 29.68
CA ASN A 121 -7.64 19.47 30.30
C ASN A 121 -6.22 19.46 30.87
N THR A 122 -5.25 19.77 30.01
CA THR A 122 -3.96 20.22 30.52
C THR A 122 -4.15 21.68 30.93
N ASP A 123 -4.55 21.88 32.18
CA ASP A 123 -4.33 23.14 32.88
C ASP A 123 -2.80 23.29 33.02
N LEU A 124 -2.15 23.70 31.94
CA LEU A 124 -0.83 24.32 32.02
C LEU A 124 -1.11 25.77 32.42
N GLU A 125 -1.14 25.97 33.74
CA GLU A 125 -0.91 27.26 34.37
C GLU A 125 0.30 27.92 33.71
N ILE A 126 0.05 28.89 32.84
CA ILE A 126 1.06 29.88 32.49
C ILE A 126 0.99 30.91 33.62
N GLU A 127 1.75 30.67 34.67
CA GLU A 127 2.15 31.71 35.60
C GLU A 127 3.21 32.61 34.94
N ALA A 128 2.96 33.91 35.07
CA ALA A 128 3.82 35.09 34.84
C ALA A 128 4.15 35.51 33.39
#